data_AF-S5RZ28-F1
#
_entry.id   AF-S5RZ28-F1
#
_cell.length_a   1.000
_cell.length_b   1.000
_cell.length_c   1.000
_cell.angle_alpha   90.00
_cell.angle_beta   90.00
_cell.angle_gamma   90.00
#
_symmetry.space_group_name_H-M   'P 1'
#
loop_
_entity.id
_entity.type
_entity.pdbx_description
1 polymer ?
#
loop_
_entity_poly.entity_id
_entity_poly.type
_entity_poly.pdbx_seq_one_letter_code
_entity_poly.pdbx_strand_id
1 'polypeptide(L)'
;GGIRPSACLPVTIDVGTNNEQLLKDEFYIGLRQRRATGQEYAELLDEFMSAVKQNYGEKVLIQFEDFANHNAFELLAKYGTTHLVFNDDIQGTASVVLAGVVAALKLIGGTLAEHRFLFLGAGEAGTGIAELIALEISKQTKAPVEETRKKICLVDSK
;
A
#
# COMPACT_ATOMS: atom_id res chain seq x y z
N GLY A 1 16.24 6.44 -8.52
CA GLY A 1 16.69 5.03 -8.48
C GLY A 1 17.36 4.52 -9.74
N GLY A 2 17.75 5.35 -10.73
CA GLY A 2 18.53 4.87 -11.90
C GLY A 2 17.82 3.87 -12.83
N ILE A 3 16.50 3.72 -12.73
CA ILE A 3 15.71 2.83 -13.59
C ILE A 3 15.62 3.45 -14.98
N ARG A 4 15.83 2.63 -16.02
CA ARG A 4 15.75 3.08 -17.43
C ARG A 4 14.30 3.46 -17.76
N PRO A 5 14.03 4.68 -18.27
CA PRO A 5 12.67 5.10 -18.61
C PRO A 5 11.98 4.19 -19.64
N SER A 6 12.74 3.62 -20.59
CA SER A 6 12.21 2.68 -21.59
C SER A 6 11.78 1.33 -21.01
N ALA A 7 12.04 1.07 -19.73
CA ALA A 7 11.60 -0.12 -19.00
C ALA A 7 10.47 0.19 -18.01
N CYS A 8 9.93 1.41 -18.02
CA CYS A 8 8.82 1.84 -17.19
C CYS A 8 7.54 1.92 -18.04
N LEU A 9 6.43 1.42 -17.50
CA LEU A 9 5.13 1.47 -18.14
C LEU A 9 4.08 1.99 -17.16
N PRO A 10 3.68 3.28 -17.24
CA PRO A 10 2.57 3.78 -16.44
C PRO A 10 1.25 3.23 -16.96
N VAL A 11 0.37 2.78 -16.07
CA VAL A 11 -0.94 2.21 -16.41
C VAL A 11 -2.02 2.79 -15.49
N THR A 12 -3.15 3.16 -16.08
CA THR A 12 -4.38 3.50 -15.35
C THR A 12 -5.44 2.46 -15.69
N ILE A 13 -6.04 1.84 -14.67
CA ILE A 13 -7.18 0.93 -14.84
C ILE A 13 -8.45 1.75 -14.66
N ASP A 14 -9.06 2.14 -15.78
CA ASP A 14 -10.31 2.91 -15.77
C ASP A 14 -11.53 1.98 -15.70
N VAL A 15 -12.13 1.93 -14.52
CA VAL A 15 -13.38 1.19 -14.24
C VAL A 15 -14.55 2.15 -13.98
N GLY A 16 -14.43 3.41 -14.42
CA GLY A 16 -15.36 4.49 -14.09
C GLY A 16 -15.00 5.21 -12.79
N THR A 17 -15.79 6.24 -12.48
CA THR A 17 -15.56 7.13 -11.35
C THR A 17 -16.85 7.46 -10.60
N ASN A 18 -16.75 7.60 -9.28
CA ASN A 18 -17.87 8.06 -8.45
C ASN A 18 -17.87 9.59 -8.26
N ASN A 19 -16.87 10.30 -8.81
CA ASN A 19 -16.77 11.74 -8.73
C ASN A 19 -17.79 12.42 -9.68
N GLU A 20 -18.84 13.01 -9.11
CA GLU A 20 -19.90 13.72 -9.83
C GLU A 20 -19.40 14.86 -10.73
N GLN A 21 -18.35 15.56 -10.29
CA GLN A 21 -17.81 16.69 -11.03
C GLN A 21 -17.17 16.19 -12.33
N LEU A 22 -16.37 15.12 -12.25
CA LEU A 22 -15.75 14.50 -13.43
C LEU A 22 -16.76 13.90 -14.39
N LEU A 23 -17.83 13.27 -13.89
CA LEU A 23 -18.89 12.72 -14.75
C LEU A 23 -19.58 13.81 -15.59
N LYS A 24 -19.65 15.05 -15.07
CA LYS A 24 -20.28 16.20 -15.71
C LYS A 24 -19.29 17.06 -16.52
N ASP A 25 -17.99 16.85 -16.34
CA ASP A 25 -16.95 17.65 -16.99
C ASP A 25 -16.76 17.19 -18.44
N GLU A 26 -16.96 18.08 -19.42
CA GLU A 26 -16.80 17.76 -20.85
C GLU A 26 -15.38 17.31 -21.21
N PHE A 27 -14.38 17.70 -20.42
CA PHE A 27 -12.98 17.35 -20.64
C PHE A 27 -12.54 16.07 -19.91
N TYR A 28 -13.43 15.41 -19.16
CA TYR A 28 -13.10 14.13 -18.53
C TYR A 28 -12.76 13.07 -19.58
N ILE A 29 -11.56 12.51 -19.45
CA ILE A 29 -10.94 11.58 -20.41
C ILE A 29 -11.33 10.11 -20.19
N GLY A 30 -11.95 9.80 -19.04
CA GLY A 30 -12.28 8.43 -18.67
C GLY A 30 -13.72 8.03 -19.00
N LEU A 31 -14.08 6.81 -18.61
CA LEU A 31 -15.41 6.26 -18.75
C LEU A 31 -16.43 7.06 -17.94
N ARG A 32 -17.44 7.61 -18.63
CA ARG A 32 -18.53 8.39 -18.01
C ARG A 32 -19.60 7.49 -17.38
N GLN A 33 -19.15 6.65 -16.46
CA GLN A 33 -19.99 5.74 -15.68
C GLN A 33 -19.48 5.68 -14.25
N ARG A 34 -20.34 5.18 -13.35
CA ARG A 34 -19.93 4.89 -11.96
C ARG A 34 -18.89 3.79 -11.92
N ARG A 35 -18.10 3.80 -10.85
CA ARG A 35 -17.06 2.79 -10.64
C ARG A 35 -17.69 1.39 -10.59
N ALA A 36 -17.20 0.47 -11.42
CA ALA A 36 -17.55 -0.94 -11.32
C ALA A 36 -17.11 -1.51 -9.96
N THR A 37 -17.88 -2.45 -9.41
CA THR A 37 -17.63 -3.02 -8.08
C THR A 37 -17.83 -4.52 -8.08
N GLY A 38 -17.24 -5.20 -7.09
CA GLY A 38 -17.41 -6.64 -6.93
C GLY A 38 -16.77 -7.43 -8.07
N GLN A 39 -17.50 -8.39 -8.61
CA GLN A 39 -16.98 -9.38 -9.56
C GLN A 39 -16.38 -8.76 -10.83
N GLU A 40 -17.08 -7.79 -11.44
CA GLU A 40 -16.63 -7.13 -12.68
C GLU A 40 -15.26 -6.44 -12.49
N TYR A 41 -15.06 -5.77 -11.36
CA TYR A 41 -13.79 -5.14 -11.01
C TYR A 41 -12.69 -6.18 -10.77
N ALA A 42 -13.02 -7.25 -10.05
CA ALA A 42 -12.07 -8.30 -9.71
C ALA A 42 -11.60 -9.08 -10.95
N GLU A 43 -12.51 -9.41 -11.87
CA GLU A 43 -12.21 -10.13 -13.11
C GLU A 43 -11.26 -9.33 -14.00
N LEU A 44 -11.50 -8.02 -14.16
CA LEU A 44 -10.62 -7.15 -14.93
C LEU A 44 -9.21 -7.10 -14.34
N LEU A 45 -9.09 -7.02 -13.01
CA LEU A 45 -7.79 -7.02 -12.35
C LEU A 45 -7.07 -8.35 -12.49
N ASP A 46 -7.77 -9.47 -12.35
CA ASP A 46 -7.18 -10.80 -12.54
C ASP A 46 -6.69 -10.99 -13.97
N GLU A 47 -7.48 -10.55 -14.96
CA GLU A 47 -7.10 -10.55 -16.36
C GLU A 47 -5.86 -9.67 -16.59
N PHE A 48 -5.85 -8.45 -16.06
CA PHE A 48 -4.71 -7.53 -16.17
C PHE A 48 -3.43 -8.14 -15.59
N MET A 49 -3.48 -8.65 -14.36
CA MET A 49 -2.31 -9.22 -13.70
C MET A 49 -1.78 -10.45 -14.44
N SER A 50 -2.69 -11.32 -14.91
CA SER A 50 -2.35 -12.48 -15.73
C SER A 50 -1.69 -12.07 -17.05
N ALA A 51 -2.23 -11.07 -17.73
CA ALA A 51 -1.69 -10.56 -18.98
C ALA A 51 -0.30 -9.92 -18.79
N VAL A 52 -0.10 -9.13 -17.73
CA VAL A 52 1.20 -8.54 -17.42
C VAL A 52 2.24 -9.63 -17.20
N LYS A 53 1.91 -10.64 -16.41
CA LYS A 53 2.80 -11.78 -16.13
C LYS A 53 3.12 -12.58 -17.40
N GLN A 54 2.12 -12.84 -18.25
CA GLN A 54 2.30 -13.55 -19.51
C GLN A 54 3.20 -12.81 -20.49
N ASN A 55 3.07 -11.47 -20.59
CA ASN A 55 3.78 -10.68 -21.59
C ASN A 55 5.17 -10.21 -21.13
N TYR A 56 5.36 -9.94 -19.84
CA TYR A 56 6.60 -9.38 -19.29
C TYR A 56 7.38 -10.35 -18.38
N GLY A 57 6.79 -11.51 -18.07
CA GLY A 57 7.42 -12.58 -17.29
C GLY A 57 7.40 -12.37 -15.78
N GLU A 58 7.86 -13.38 -15.04
CA GLU A 58 7.80 -13.47 -13.56
C GLU A 58 8.53 -12.33 -12.81
N LYS A 59 9.48 -11.66 -13.48
CA LYS A 59 10.38 -10.68 -12.86
C LYS A 59 9.92 -9.23 -13.02
N VAL A 60 8.79 -9.00 -13.70
CA VAL A 60 8.23 -7.66 -13.83
C VAL A 60 7.76 -7.17 -12.46
N LEU A 61 8.20 -5.98 -12.07
CA LEU A 61 7.72 -5.33 -10.85
C LEU A 61 6.39 -4.63 -11.17
N ILE A 62 5.37 -4.90 -10.38
CA ILE A 62 4.08 -4.22 -10.43
C ILE A 62 3.93 -3.40 -9.16
N GLN A 63 3.97 -2.08 -9.30
CA GLN A 63 3.73 -1.14 -8.20
C GLN A 63 2.26 -0.71 -8.24
N PHE A 64 1.52 -1.02 -7.18
CA PHE A 64 0.18 -0.48 -6.94
C PHE A 64 0.28 0.87 -6.25
N GLU A 65 -0.52 1.83 -6.71
CA GLU A 65 -0.52 3.21 -6.25
C GLU A 65 -1.96 3.73 -6.20
N ASP A 66 -2.29 4.56 -5.21
CA ASP A 66 -3.54 5.34 -5.13
C ASP A 66 -4.83 4.48 -5.23
N PHE A 67 -4.79 3.26 -4.70
CA PHE A 67 -6.00 2.45 -4.52
C PHE A 67 -6.75 2.90 -3.26
N ALA A 68 -8.04 2.58 -3.17
CA ALA A 68 -8.77 2.79 -1.92
C ALA A 68 -8.36 1.74 -0.89
N ASN A 69 -8.28 2.14 0.39
CA ASN A 69 -7.83 1.31 1.53
C ASN A 69 -8.13 -0.19 1.40
N HIS A 70 -9.41 -0.54 1.26
CA HIS A 70 -9.82 -1.93 1.19
C HIS A 70 -9.18 -2.69 0.01
N ASN A 71 -9.19 -2.09 -1.17
CA ASN A 71 -8.66 -2.69 -2.39
C ASN A 71 -7.14 -2.81 -2.34
N ALA A 72 -6.43 -1.81 -1.82
CA ALA A 72 -4.96 -1.84 -1.74
C ALA A 72 -4.47 -3.05 -0.92
N PHE A 73 -5.06 -3.27 0.26
CA PHE A 73 -4.74 -4.42 1.10
C PHE A 73 -5.11 -5.76 0.44
N GLU A 74 -6.30 -5.84 -0.16
CA GLU A 74 -6.75 -7.07 -0.84
C GLU A 74 -5.83 -7.44 -2.01
N LEU A 75 -5.49 -6.47 -2.87
CA LEU A 75 -4.59 -6.65 -4.00
C LEU A 75 -3.20 -7.10 -3.56
N LEU A 76 -2.64 -6.44 -2.55
CA LEU A 76 -1.31 -6.79 -2.03
C LEU A 76 -1.31 -8.20 -1.44
N ALA A 77 -2.34 -8.58 -0.69
CA ALA A 77 -2.47 -9.92 -0.11
C ALA A 77 -2.67 -11.01 -1.19
N LYS A 78 -3.52 -10.74 -2.19
CA LYS A 78 -3.84 -11.68 -3.27
C LYS A 78 -2.65 -11.93 -4.19
N TYR A 79 -1.97 -10.87 -4.63
CA TYR A 79 -0.91 -10.99 -5.63
C TYR A 79 0.50 -11.08 -5.03
N GLY A 80 0.69 -10.78 -3.75
CA GLY A 80 1.98 -10.84 -3.05
C GLY A 80 2.67 -12.20 -3.08
N THR A 81 1.92 -13.29 -3.28
CA THR A 81 2.46 -14.65 -3.34
C THR A 81 2.69 -15.16 -4.77
N THR A 82 2.14 -14.47 -5.77
CA THR A 82 2.11 -14.93 -7.17
C THR A 82 2.84 -14.02 -8.14
N HIS A 83 3.08 -12.76 -7.77
CA HIS A 83 3.70 -11.73 -8.58
C HIS A 83 4.72 -10.95 -7.75
N LEU A 84 5.71 -10.34 -8.41
CA LEU A 84 6.57 -9.35 -7.79
C LEU A 84 5.81 -8.03 -7.68
N VAL A 85 5.09 -7.85 -6.57
CA VAL A 85 4.27 -6.67 -6.31
C VAL A 85 4.83 -5.83 -5.17
N PHE A 86 4.54 -4.55 -5.23
CA PHE A 86 4.83 -3.55 -4.21
C PHE A 86 3.67 -2.56 -4.16
N ASN A 87 3.32 -2.04 -2.98
CA ASN A 87 2.38 -0.93 -2.85
C ASN A 87 3.08 0.20 -2.08
N ASP A 88 3.22 1.38 -2.69
CA ASP A 88 4.01 2.47 -2.10
C ASP A 88 3.31 3.13 -0.90
N ASP A 89 1.99 3.30 -1.00
CA ASP A 89 1.14 3.89 0.05
C ASP A 89 1.20 3.09 1.37
N ILE A 90 1.29 1.76 1.28
CA ILE A 90 1.41 0.86 2.43
C ILE A 90 2.88 0.63 2.80
N GLN A 91 3.67 0.07 1.89
CA GLN A 91 5.00 -0.46 2.20
C GLN A 91 6.09 0.61 2.11
N GLY A 92 6.01 1.50 1.10
CA GLY A 92 6.96 2.60 0.92
C GLY A 92 6.87 3.62 2.05
N THR A 93 5.65 4.08 2.33
CA THR A 93 5.35 5.00 3.43
C THR A 93 5.75 4.41 4.78
N ALA A 94 5.46 3.14 5.04
CA ALA A 94 5.90 2.46 6.25
C ALA A 94 7.43 2.45 6.39
N SER A 95 8.15 2.16 5.30
CA SER A 95 9.60 2.07 5.29
C SER A 95 10.25 3.41 5.63
N VAL A 96 9.83 4.50 4.98
CA VAL A 96 10.42 5.82 5.21
C VAL A 96 10.12 6.34 6.61
N VAL A 97 8.93 6.09 7.15
CA VAL A 97 8.58 6.51 8.52
C VAL A 97 9.38 5.72 9.55
N LEU A 98 9.50 4.40 9.41
CA LEU A 98 10.33 3.58 10.29
C LEU A 98 11.79 4.05 10.26
N ALA A 99 12.32 4.34 9.07
CA ALA A 99 13.68 4.88 8.92
C ALA A 99 13.85 6.21 9.69
N GLY A 100 12.85 7.10 9.62
CA GLY A 100 12.82 8.34 10.40
C GLY A 100 12.81 8.10 11.91
N VAL A 101 11.98 7.18 12.39
CA VAL A 101 11.93 6.82 13.83
C VAL A 101 13.26 6.24 14.30
N VAL A 102 13.85 5.31 13.55
CA VAL A 102 15.16 4.72 13.86
C VAL A 102 16.26 5.79 13.86
N ALA A 103 16.23 6.73 12.93
CA ALA A 103 17.16 7.86 12.90
C ALA A 103 17.01 8.77 14.13
N ALA A 104 15.77 9.05 14.55
CA ALA A 104 15.50 9.83 15.76
C ALA A 104 16.03 9.12 17.02
N LEU A 105 15.81 7.81 17.15
CA LEU A 105 16.33 7.01 18.26
C LEU A 105 17.86 7.00 18.36
N LYS A 106 18.57 7.04 17.22
CA LYS A 106 20.03 7.19 17.22
C LYS A 106 20.50 8.51 17.83
N LEU A 107 19.68 9.56 17.75
CA LEU A 107 20.00 10.88 18.30
C LEU A 107 19.63 10.99 19.79
N ILE A 108 18.45 10.49 20.17
CA ILE A 108 17.92 10.65 21.54
C ILE A 108 18.27 9.48 22.48
N GLY A 109 18.74 8.36 21.92
CA GLY A 109 18.98 7.11 22.65
C GLY A 109 17.72 6.27 22.84
N GLY A 110 17.90 5.03 23.31
CA GLY A 110 16.82 4.07 23.55
C GLY A 110 16.51 3.15 22.36
N THR A 111 15.48 2.32 22.53
CA THR A 111 15.06 1.31 21.55
C THR A 111 13.60 1.48 21.15
N LEU A 112 13.21 0.97 19.98
CA LEU A 112 11.80 0.99 19.53
C LEU A 112 10.86 0.35 20.57
N ALA A 113 11.33 -0.71 21.22
CA ALA A 113 10.56 -1.46 22.21
C ALA A 113 10.26 -0.65 23.49
N GLU A 114 11.02 0.40 23.79
CA GLU A 114 10.80 1.24 24.97
C GLU A 114 9.68 2.27 24.76
N HIS A 115 9.22 2.46 23.53
CA HIS A 115 8.27 3.51 23.17
C HIS A 115 6.85 2.99 22.99
N ARG A 116 5.89 3.90 23.09
CA ARG A 116 4.48 3.70 22.74
C ARG A 116 4.15 4.62 21.57
N PHE A 117 3.44 4.09 20.59
CA PHE A 117 3.15 4.78 19.35
C PHE A 117 1.65 5.09 19.28
N LEU A 118 1.31 6.33 18.93
CA LEU A 118 -0.06 6.77 18.71
C LEU A 118 -0.15 7.36 17.29
N PHE A 119 -1.07 6.81 16.49
CA PHE A 119 -1.35 7.26 15.14
C PHE A 119 -2.68 8.00 15.09
N LEU A 120 -2.70 9.13 14.40
CA LEU A 120 -3.92 9.80 13.98
C LEU A 120 -4.20 9.41 12.51
N GLY A 121 -5.22 8.59 12.31
CA GLY A 121 -5.56 7.94 11.04
C GLY A 121 -5.26 6.45 11.05
N ALA A 122 -6.26 5.63 10.71
CA ALA A 122 -6.17 4.17 10.61
C ALA A 122 -6.41 3.64 9.17
N GLY A 123 -5.96 4.39 8.16
CA GLY A 123 -5.97 3.99 6.74
C GLY A 123 -4.73 3.20 6.33
N GLU A 124 -4.48 3.10 5.02
CA GLU A 124 -3.30 2.40 4.43
C GLU A 124 -1.99 2.78 5.09
N ALA A 125 -1.62 4.06 5.06
CA ALA A 125 -0.37 4.53 5.64
C ALA A 125 -0.27 4.24 7.15
N GLY A 126 -1.30 4.60 7.93
CA GLY A 126 -1.27 4.45 9.39
C GLY A 126 -1.12 3.00 9.84
N THR A 127 -1.89 2.09 9.22
CA THR A 127 -1.83 0.66 9.52
C THR A 127 -0.55 0.00 8.98
N GLY A 128 -0.09 0.38 7.79
CA GLY A 128 1.18 -0.10 7.22
C GLY A 128 2.39 0.29 8.08
N ILE A 129 2.47 1.56 8.51
CA ILE A 129 3.54 2.02 9.40
C ILE A 129 3.47 1.28 10.74
N ALA A 130 2.28 1.18 11.35
CA ALA A 130 2.09 0.50 12.63
C ALA A 130 2.56 -0.96 12.58
N GLU A 131 2.21 -1.68 11.52
CA GLU A 131 2.59 -3.08 11.34
C GLU A 131 4.10 -3.23 11.15
N LEU A 132 4.73 -2.34 10.36
CA LEU A 132 6.18 -2.41 10.14
C LEU A 132 6.97 -2.08 11.42
N ILE A 133 6.50 -1.12 12.23
CA ILE A 133 7.07 -0.85 13.55
C ILE A 133 6.93 -2.06 14.48
N ALA A 134 5.74 -2.67 14.56
CA ALA A 134 5.51 -3.86 15.36
C ALA A 134 6.44 -5.01 14.93
N LEU A 135 6.56 -5.25 13.62
CA LEU A 135 7.45 -6.27 13.07
C LEU A 135 8.91 -6.01 13.43
N GLU A 136 9.37 -4.76 13.34
CA GLU A 136 10.75 -4.41 13.70
C GLU A 136 11.01 -4.59 15.21
N ILE A 137 10.08 -4.18 16.07
CA ILE A 137 10.15 -4.46 17.52
C ILE A 137 10.20 -5.96 17.76
N SER A 138 9.37 -6.74 17.08
CA SER A 138 9.31 -8.20 17.20
C SER A 138 10.65 -8.85 16.82
N LYS A 139 11.26 -8.41 15.72
CA LYS A 139 12.59 -8.88 15.31
C LYS A 139 13.69 -8.54 16.32
N GLN A 140 13.70 -7.33 16.85
CA GLN A 140 14.72 -6.89 17.82
C GLN A 140 14.59 -7.61 19.17
N THR A 141 13.35 -7.81 19.64
CA THR A 141 13.05 -8.36 20.97
C THR A 141 12.84 -9.87 20.97
N LYS A 142 12.63 -10.49 19.81
CA LYS A 142 12.16 -11.88 19.62
C LYS A 142 10.78 -12.16 20.24
N ALA A 143 10.03 -11.13 20.63
CA ALA A 143 8.66 -11.29 21.10
C ALA A 143 7.71 -11.54 19.91
N PRO A 144 6.58 -12.26 20.10
CA PRO A 144 5.56 -12.40 19.07
C PRO A 144 5.03 -11.04 18.61
N VAL A 145 4.78 -10.87 17.30
CA VAL A 145 4.30 -9.58 16.75
C VAL A 145 3.02 -9.09 17.43
N GLU A 146 2.12 -10.00 17.79
CA GLU A 146 0.89 -9.68 18.53
C GLU A 146 1.14 -9.00 19.88
N GLU A 147 2.24 -9.34 20.56
CA GLU A 147 2.61 -8.68 21.80
C GLU A 147 3.15 -7.27 21.56
N THR A 148 3.91 -7.10 20.48
CA THR A 148 4.48 -5.79 20.11
C THR A 148 3.42 -4.79 19.66
N ARG A 149 2.34 -5.27 19.01
CA ARG A 149 1.18 -4.43 18.62
C ARG A 149 0.51 -3.76 19.82
N LYS A 150 0.59 -4.33 21.04
CA LYS A 150 0.02 -3.73 22.26
C LYS A 150 0.62 -2.37 22.62
N LYS A 151 1.78 -2.01 22.06
CA LYS A 151 2.42 -0.70 22.24
C LYS A 151 1.93 0.35 21.26
N ILE A 152 1.09 -0.03 20.30
CA ILE A 152 0.66 0.82 19.19
C ILE A 152 -0.85 1.04 19.29
N CYS A 153 -1.27 2.29 19.22
CA CYS A 153 -2.66 2.69 19.19
C CYS A 153 -2.93 3.52 17.93
N LEU A 154 -4.09 3.29 17.31
CA LEU A 154 -4.56 4.06 16.17
C LEU A 154 -5.90 4.69 16.54
N VAL A 155 -6.08 5.95 16.15
CA VAL A 155 -7.34 6.70 16.31
C VAL A 155 -7.82 7.09 14.93
N ASP A 156 -9.07 6.79 14.59
CA ASP A 156 -9.66 7.19 13.31
C ASP A 156 -10.71 8.31 13.50
N SER A 157 -11.57 8.52 12.51
CA SER A 157 -12.64 9.52 12.56
C SER A 157 -13.72 9.30 13.64
N LYS A 158 -13.74 8.13 14.28
CA LYS A 158 -14.69 7.72 15.33
C LYS A 158 -13.97 7.43 16.65
#